data_AF-A0A8B6Y3J9-F1
#
_entry.id   AF-A0A8B6Y3J9-F1
#
_cell.length_a   1.000
_cell.length_b   1.000
_cell.length_c   1.000
_cell.angle_alpha   90.00
_cell.angle_beta   90.00
_cell.angle_gamma   90.00
#
_symmetry.space_group_name_H-M   'P 1'
#
loop_
_entity.id
_entity.type
_entity.pdbx_description
1 polymer ?
#
loop_
_entity_poly.entity_id
_entity_poly.type
_entity_poly.pdbx_seq_one_letter_code
_entity_poly.pdbx_strand_id
1 'polypeptide(L)'
;MVMKLDSFFRAQDRKVALLVDNCSAHPLIEGLSNINLIFFPPNTTSVLQPMDQGVIRSLKAHYRHKIVRLCIKAVDNNEPMPKISILQAMKDLVSSWNAVSKETVISCFKKAGISKTNKSIEEADDDHPFKFLTEELNRLRELDPRAVQKDLSAESYIG
;
A
#
# COMPACT_ATOMS: atom_id res chain seq x y z
N MET A 1 15.77 -3.87 15.54
CA MET A 1 14.30 -3.88 15.37
C MET A 1 13.75 -5.31 15.36
N VAL A 2 14.26 -6.21 14.50
CA VAL A 2 13.81 -7.62 14.40
C VAL A 2 14.00 -8.42 15.70
N MET A 3 15.13 -8.30 16.42
CA MET A 3 15.32 -9.04 17.69
C MET A 3 14.29 -8.70 18.78
N LYS A 4 13.85 -7.43 18.84
CA LYS A 4 12.77 -7.02 19.76
C LYS A 4 11.44 -7.67 19.37
N LEU A 5 11.18 -7.78 18.07
CA LEU A 5 9.99 -8.45 17.55
C LEU A 5 10.03 -9.97 17.81
N ASP A 6 11.21 -10.60 17.67
CA ASP A 6 11.41 -12.02 18.02
C ASP A 6 11.10 -12.27 19.49
N SER A 7 11.60 -11.41 20.39
CA SER A 7 11.33 -11.47 21.82
C SER A 7 9.84 -11.29 22.14
N PHE A 8 9.17 -10.38 21.43
CA PHE A 8 7.73 -10.18 21.55
C PHE A 8 6.93 -11.43 21.14
N PHE A 9 7.26 -12.08 20.02
CA PHE A 9 6.59 -13.32 19.61
C PHE A 9 6.98 -14.52 20.46
N ARG A 10 8.20 -14.55 21.00
CA ARG A 10 8.63 -15.55 21.99
C ARG A 10 7.80 -15.45 23.26
N ALA A 11 7.55 -14.25 23.78
CA ALA A 11 6.68 -14.05 24.95
C ALA A 11 5.23 -14.51 24.71
N GLN A 12 4.80 -14.60 23.45
CA GLN A 12 3.49 -15.09 23.03
C GLN A 12 3.49 -16.58 22.64
N ASP A 13 4.62 -17.27 22.75
CA ASP A 13 4.86 -18.61 22.21
C ASP A 13 4.41 -18.79 20.74
N ARG A 14 4.58 -17.73 19.95
CA ARG A 14 4.14 -17.68 18.56
C ARG A 14 5.32 -17.81 17.60
N LYS A 15 5.26 -18.77 16.67
CA LYS A 15 6.19 -18.86 15.54
C LYS A 15 5.66 -18.06 14.35
N VAL A 16 6.51 -17.23 13.75
CA VAL A 16 6.16 -16.32 12.65
C VAL A 16 7.19 -16.46 11.53
N ALA A 17 6.73 -16.55 10.29
CA ALA A 17 7.57 -16.37 9.12
C ALA A 17 7.58 -14.89 8.71
N LEU A 18 8.76 -14.29 8.63
CA LEU A 18 8.95 -12.93 8.14
C LEU A 18 9.56 -13.00 6.74
N LEU A 19 8.76 -12.59 5.76
CA LEU A 19 9.15 -12.57 4.35
C LEU A 19 9.88 -11.26 4.04
N VAL A 20 11.06 -11.35 3.43
CA VAL A 20 11.95 -10.21 3.23
C VAL A 20 12.45 -10.19 1.79
N ASP A 21 12.51 -9.00 1.21
CA ASP A 21 13.10 -8.80 -0.12
C ASP A 21 14.61 -9.10 -0.10
N ASN A 22 15.13 -9.61 -1.22
CA ASN A 22 16.54 -9.93 -1.39
C ASN A 22 17.36 -8.70 -1.78
N CYS A 23 17.34 -7.71 -0.89
CA CYS A 23 18.09 -6.47 -1.02
C CYS A 23 19.33 -6.52 -0.12
N SER A 24 20.46 -5.98 -0.58
CA SER A 24 21.72 -5.94 0.20
C SER A 24 21.60 -5.19 1.53
N ALA A 25 20.59 -4.31 1.67
CA ALA A 25 20.28 -3.62 2.92
C ALA A 25 19.58 -4.52 3.96
N HIS A 26 19.17 -5.74 3.59
CA HIS A 26 18.52 -6.72 4.46
C HIS A 26 19.50 -7.84 4.81
N PRO A 27 20.32 -7.69 5.87
CA PRO A 27 21.24 -8.74 6.27
C PRO A 27 20.48 -9.94 6.85
N LEU A 28 21.07 -11.13 6.71
CA LEU A 28 20.67 -12.28 7.49
C LEU A 28 20.90 -11.99 8.98
N ILE A 29 19.90 -12.28 9.81
CA ILE A 29 20.00 -12.14 11.26
C ILE A 29 19.92 -13.54 11.86
N GLU A 30 21.00 -13.97 12.48
CA GLU A 30 21.08 -15.27 13.15
C GLU A 30 20.56 -15.21 14.59
N GLY A 31 20.30 -16.37 15.19
CA GLY A 31 19.88 -16.48 16.59
C GLY A 31 18.43 -16.10 16.88
N LEU A 32 17.59 -15.97 15.85
CA LEU A 32 16.15 -15.79 16.02
C LEU A 32 15.50 -17.10 16.45
N SER A 33 14.65 -17.02 17.48
CA SER A 33 14.04 -18.21 18.08
C SER A 33 12.63 -18.45 17.57
N ASN A 34 11.85 -17.39 17.35
CA ASN A 34 10.44 -17.42 17.05
C ASN A 34 10.08 -16.79 15.69
N ILE A 35 11.01 -16.05 15.09
CA ILE A 35 10.94 -15.54 13.72
C ILE A 35 11.80 -16.40 12.81
N ASN A 36 11.19 -16.94 11.75
CA ASN A 36 11.90 -17.51 10.62
C ASN A 36 12.00 -16.45 9.51
N LEU A 37 13.22 -16.01 9.18
CA LEU A 37 13.45 -15.08 8.07
C LEU A 37 13.48 -15.85 6.75
N ILE A 38 12.61 -15.48 5.82
CA ILE A 38 12.54 -16.09 4.50
C ILE A 38 12.78 -14.99 3.47
N PHE A 39 13.89 -15.11 2.74
CA PHE A 39 14.22 -14.19 1.66
C PHE A 39 13.60 -14.68 0.36
N PHE A 40 12.99 -13.76 -0.39
CA PHE A 40 12.54 -14.06 -1.74
C PHE A 40 13.74 -14.34 -2.67
N PRO A 41 13.56 -15.10 -3.76
CA PRO A 41 14.60 -15.20 -4.78
C PRO A 41 14.94 -13.83 -5.39
N PRO A 42 16.17 -13.64 -5.91
CA PRO A 42 16.49 -12.44 -6.67
C PRO A 42 15.52 -12.27 -7.86
N ASN A 43 15.17 -11.02 -8.19
CA ASN A 43 14.37 -10.65 -9.37
C ASN A 43 12.94 -11.23 -9.43
N THR A 44 12.33 -11.60 -8.30
CA THR A 44 10.94 -12.10 -8.26
C THR A 44 9.93 -11.11 -7.66
N THR A 45 10.32 -9.84 -7.53
CA THR A 45 9.58 -8.77 -6.83
C THR A 45 8.11 -8.69 -7.26
N SER A 46 7.84 -8.62 -8.56
CA SER A 46 6.45 -8.47 -9.07
C SER A 46 5.57 -9.72 -8.93
N VAL A 47 6.15 -10.91 -8.79
CA VAL A 47 5.39 -12.17 -8.83
C VAL A 47 5.20 -12.74 -7.43
N LEU A 48 6.24 -12.76 -6.61
CA LEU A 48 6.21 -13.47 -5.33
C LEU A 48 6.02 -12.55 -4.12
N GLN A 49 6.12 -11.22 -4.27
CA GLN A 49 6.04 -10.32 -3.14
C GLN A 49 4.60 -9.80 -2.94
N PRO A 50 3.93 -10.15 -1.84
CA PRO A 50 2.57 -9.70 -1.59
C PRO A 50 2.42 -8.17 -1.57
N MET A 51 3.47 -7.46 -1.14
CA MET A 51 3.44 -5.99 -1.10
C MET A 51 3.30 -5.38 -2.50
N ASP A 52 3.94 -6.00 -3.50
CA ASP A 52 3.88 -5.59 -4.90
C ASP A 52 2.65 -6.18 -5.64
N GLN A 53 1.99 -7.19 -5.08
CA GLN A 53 0.75 -7.78 -5.61
C GLN A 53 -0.51 -6.91 -5.41
N GLY A 54 -0.37 -5.70 -4.86
CA GLY A 54 -1.46 -4.73 -4.77
C GLY A 54 -1.55 -3.95 -3.46
N VAL A 55 -0.85 -4.37 -2.39
CA VAL A 55 -0.90 -3.65 -1.09
C VAL A 55 -0.31 -2.26 -1.23
N ILE A 56 0.88 -2.12 -1.81
CA ILE A 56 1.50 -0.81 -2.06
C ILE A 56 0.63 0.01 -3.00
N ARG A 57 0.07 -0.63 -4.04
CA ARG A 57 -0.83 0.00 -5.02
C ARG A 57 -2.07 0.60 -4.34
N SER A 58 -2.70 -0.14 -3.42
CA SER A 58 -3.87 0.30 -2.65
C SER A 58 -3.52 1.45 -1.69
N LEU A 59 -2.43 1.33 -0.94
CA LEU A 59 -1.92 2.41 -0.08
C LEU A 59 -1.72 3.72 -0.86
N LYS A 60 -1.05 3.60 -2.02
CA LYS A 60 -0.78 4.68 -2.96
C LYS A 60 -2.08 5.33 -3.47
N ALA A 61 -3.14 4.54 -3.70
CA ALA A 61 -4.44 5.04 -4.14
C ALA A 61 -5.14 5.84 -3.03
N HIS A 62 -5.22 5.30 -1.80
CA HIS A 62 -5.81 6.00 -0.67
C HIS A 62 -5.10 7.32 -0.33
N TYR A 63 -3.76 7.31 -0.38
CA TYR A 63 -2.97 8.52 -0.14
C TYR A 63 -3.29 9.60 -1.19
N ARG A 64 -3.27 9.25 -2.47
CA ARG A 64 -3.56 10.20 -3.55
C ARG A 64 -4.99 10.71 -3.51
N HIS A 65 -5.94 9.87 -3.17
CA HIS A 65 -7.34 10.26 -3.01
C HIS A 65 -7.48 11.39 -1.97
N LYS A 66 -6.75 11.31 -0.85
CA LYS A 66 -6.72 12.40 0.13
C LYS A 66 -6.17 13.70 -0.46
N ILE A 67 -5.08 13.63 -1.22
CA ILE A 67 -4.46 14.81 -1.84
C ILE A 67 -5.41 15.45 -2.85
N VAL A 68 -6.04 14.66 -3.72
CA VAL A 68 -7.00 15.16 -4.72
C VAL A 68 -8.18 15.85 -4.02
N ARG A 69 -8.69 15.28 -2.92
CA ARG A 69 -9.75 15.91 -2.13
C ARG A 69 -9.33 17.24 -1.49
N LEU A 70 -8.07 17.39 -1.09
CA LEU A 70 -7.56 18.67 -0.61
C LEU A 70 -7.50 19.71 -1.74
N CYS A 71 -7.06 19.30 -2.93
CA CYS A 71 -7.06 20.17 -4.10
C CYS A 71 -8.47 20.61 -4.49
N ILE A 72 -9.43 19.67 -4.56
CA ILE A 72 -10.83 19.98 -4.87
C ILE A 72 -11.39 21.00 -3.88
N LYS A 73 -11.16 20.80 -2.57
CA LYS A 73 -11.59 21.77 -1.54
C LYS A 73 -10.98 23.15 -1.76
N ALA A 74 -9.71 23.22 -2.11
CA ALA A 74 -9.06 24.50 -2.40
C ALA A 74 -9.69 25.17 -3.63
N VAL A 75 -9.96 24.42 -4.70
CA VAL A 75 -10.64 24.97 -5.89
C VAL A 75 -12.05 25.45 -5.55
N ASP A 76 -12.85 24.62 -4.87
CA ASP A 76 -14.23 24.95 -4.45
C ASP A 76 -14.27 26.24 -3.60
N ASN A 77 -13.25 26.47 -2.78
CA ASN A 77 -13.11 27.66 -1.93
C ASN A 77 -12.36 28.84 -2.59
N ASN A 78 -11.90 28.68 -3.83
CA ASN A 78 -11.05 29.64 -4.54
C ASN A 78 -9.76 30.00 -3.78
N GLU A 79 -9.18 29.00 -3.10
CA GLU A 79 -7.93 29.05 -2.35
C GLU A 79 -6.74 28.54 -3.20
N PRO A 80 -5.49 28.93 -2.87
CA PRO A 80 -4.32 28.37 -3.53
C PRO A 80 -4.19 26.87 -3.28
N MET A 81 -3.55 26.16 -4.23
CA MET A 81 -3.31 24.72 -4.10
C MET A 81 -2.56 24.37 -2.80
N PRO A 82 -2.95 23.27 -2.13
CA PRO A 82 -2.44 22.93 -0.82
C PRO A 82 -0.94 22.64 -0.87
N LYS A 83 -0.19 23.29 0.04
CA LYS A 83 1.21 22.96 0.30
C LYS A 83 1.28 21.90 1.40
N ILE A 84 1.66 20.68 1.03
CA ILE A 84 1.71 19.55 1.97
C ILE A 84 3.08 19.54 2.66
N SER A 85 3.09 19.72 3.98
CA SER A 85 4.30 19.57 4.78
C SER A 85 4.64 18.09 4.99
N ILE A 86 5.91 17.78 5.33
CA ILE A 86 6.34 16.41 5.63
C ILE A 86 5.51 15.80 6.77
N LEU A 87 5.20 16.59 7.81
CA LEU A 87 4.38 16.12 8.93
C LEU A 87 2.96 15.75 8.47
N GLN A 88 2.36 16.55 7.59
CA GLN A 88 1.05 16.26 7.05
C GLN A 88 1.08 15.02 6.15
N ALA A 89 2.08 14.91 5.27
CA ALA A 89 2.29 13.74 4.44
C ALA A 89 2.43 12.45 5.27
N MET A 90 3.18 12.48 6.38
CA MET A 90 3.31 11.33 7.29
C MET A 90 1.97 10.95 7.94
N LYS A 91 1.19 11.92 8.41
CA LYS A 91 -0.13 11.67 8.99
C LYS A 91 -1.09 11.07 7.96
N ASP A 92 -1.07 11.61 6.74
CA ASP A 92 -1.90 11.12 5.65
C ASP A 92 -1.49 9.71 5.21
N LEU A 93 -0.19 9.40 5.21
CA LEU A 93 0.31 8.05 4.92
C LEU A 93 -0.16 7.03 5.96
N VAL A 94 -0.08 7.36 7.25
CA VAL A 94 -0.60 6.50 8.34
C VAL A 94 -2.10 6.28 8.19
N SER A 95 -2.87 7.35 7.95
CA SER A 95 -4.31 7.22 7.73
C SER A 95 -4.64 6.42 6.47
N SER A 96 -3.83 6.51 5.42
CA SER A 96 -4.01 5.75 4.18
C SER A 96 -3.68 4.28 4.37
N TRP A 97 -2.67 3.95 5.17
CA TRP A 97 -2.37 2.57 5.57
C TRP A 97 -3.52 1.93 6.34
N ASN A 98 -4.10 2.68 7.28
CA ASN A 98 -5.27 2.20 8.02
C ASN A 98 -6.53 2.04 7.16
N ALA A 99 -6.56 2.64 5.96
CA ALA A 99 -7.65 2.49 5.00
C ALA A 99 -7.48 1.26 4.09
N VAL A 100 -6.27 0.71 3.95
CA VAL A 100 -6.05 -0.53 3.19
C VAL A 100 -6.79 -1.68 3.87
N SER A 101 -7.75 -2.28 3.16
CA SER A 101 -8.55 -3.37 3.70
C SER A 101 -7.74 -4.63 3.99
N LYS A 102 -8.22 -5.41 4.98
CA LYS A 102 -7.64 -6.72 5.30
C LYS A 102 -7.80 -7.67 4.10
N GLU A 103 -8.90 -7.54 3.39
CA GLU A 103 -9.28 -8.29 2.20
C GLU A 103 -8.27 -8.06 1.08
N THR A 104 -7.88 -6.80 0.83
CA THR A 104 -6.79 -6.46 -0.11
C THR A 104 -5.50 -7.18 0.27
N VAL A 105 -5.09 -7.10 1.55
CA VAL A 105 -3.85 -7.76 2.02
C VAL A 105 -3.94 -9.27 1.82
N ILE A 106 -5.04 -9.91 2.24
CA ILE A 106 -5.25 -11.35 2.08
C ILE A 106 -5.22 -11.76 0.61
N SER A 107 -5.88 -11.00 -0.27
CA SER A 107 -5.89 -11.26 -1.72
C SER A 107 -4.50 -11.17 -2.32
N CYS A 108 -3.71 -10.16 -1.95
CA CYS A 108 -2.33 -10.00 -2.42
C CYS A 108 -1.42 -11.15 -1.98
N PHE A 109 -1.55 -11.61 -0.72
CA PHE A 109 -0.82 -12.79 -0.24
C PHE A 109 -1.23 -14.06 -0.99
N LYS A 110 -2.51 -14.24 -1.30
CA LYS A 110 -3.00 -15.36 -2.12
C LYS A 110 -2.46 -15.31 -3.54
N LYS A 111 -2.46 -14.13 -4.18
CA LYS A 111 -1.88 -13.91 -5.53
C LYS A 111 -0.38 -14.22 -5.57
N ALA A 112 0.34 -13.93 -4.49
CA ALA A 112 1.73 -14.32 -4.32
C ALA A 112 1.95 -15.84 -4.05
N GLY A 113 0.88 -16.65 -4.03
CA GLY A 113 0.95 -18.09 -3.74
C GLY A 113 1.05 -18.43 -2.25
N ILE A 114 0.85 -17.45 -1.36
CA ILE A 114 1.00 -17.60 0.09
C ILE A 114 -0.39 -17.76 0.72
N SER A 115 -0.93 -18.97 0.63
CA SER A 115 -2.22 -19.31 1.25
C SER A 115 -2.29 -20.75 1.73
N LYS A 116 -3.12 -20.99 2.74
CA LYS A 116 -3.43 -22.35 3.22
C LYS A 116 -4.47 -23.09 2.37
N THR A 117 -5.18 -22.39 1.48
CA THR A 117 -6.35 -22.93 0.76
C THR A 117 -6.20 -22.69 -0.74
N ASN A 118 -6.15 -23.78 -1.53
CA ASN A 118 -6.24 -23.78 -2.99
C ASN A 118 -7.69 -23.58 -3.45
N LYS A 119 -8.34 -22.48 -3.05
CA LYS A 119 -9.63 -22.11 -3.64
C LYS A 119 -9.40 -20.97 -4.63
N SER A 120 -9.81 -21.20 -5.88
CA SER A 120 -10.10 -20.13 -6.84
C SER A 120 -11.12 -19.18 -6.21
N ILE A 121 -10.90 -17.89 -6.31
CA ILE A 121 -11.73 -16.88 -5.65
C ILE A 121 -12.49 -16.08 -6.69
N GLU A 122 -13.81 -16.04 -6.52
CA GLU A 122 -14.67 -14.98 -7.05
C GLU A 122 -14.35 -13.67 -6.31
N GLU A 123 -14.02 -12.65 -7.08
CA GLU A 123 -13.63 -11.32 -6.62
C GLU A 123 -14.83 -10.62 -5.95
N ALA A 124 -14.96 -10.71 -4.62
CA ALA A 124 -15.78 -9.78 -3.86
C ALA A 124 -14.94 -8.51 -3.60
N ASP A 125 -14.85 -7.67 -4.64
CA ASP A 125 -14.08 -6.42 -4.68
C ASP A 125 -14.98 -5.24 -4.26
N ASP A 126 -15.22 -5.09 -2.95
CA ASP A 126 -15.98 -3.94 -2.42
C ASP A 126 -15.04 -2.77 -2.03
N ASP A 127 -13.73 -3.03 -1.94
CA ASP A 127 -12.70 -2.00 -1.71
C ASP A 127 -12.04 -1.64 -3.04
N HIS A 128 -12.66 -0.71 -3.76
CA HIS A 128 -12.16 -0.16 -5.01
C HIS A 128 -11.52 1.24 -4.82
N PRO A 129 -10.38 1.39 -4.12
CA PRO A 129 -9.75 2.69 -3.92
C PRO A 129 -9.36 3.36 -5.24
N PHE A 130 -9.19 2.58 -6.31
CA PHE A 130 -8.94 3.06 -7.67
C PHE A 130 -10.16 3.73 -8.30
N LYS A 131 -11.35 3.18 -8.08
CA LYS A 131 -12.59 3.75 -8.61
C LYS A 131 -12.82 5.14 -8.01
N PHE A 132 -12.77 5.24 -6.68
CA PHE A 132 -12.91 6.52 -5.98
C PHE A 132 -11.84 7.54 -6.38
N LEU A 133 -10.57 7.11 -6.48
CA LEU A 133 -9.51 8.01 -6.94
C LEU A 133 -9.75 8.50 -8.38
N THR A 134 -10.22 7.63 -9.26
CA THR A 134 -10.51 7.99 -10.66
C THR A 134 -11.66 9.00 -10.73
N GLU A 135 -12.73 8.78 -9.98
CA GLU A 135 -13.88 9.69 -9.88
C GLU A 135 -13.45 11.08 -9.39
N GLU A 136 -12.68 11.15 -8.31
CA GLU A 136 -12.20 12.44 -7.76
C GLU A 136 -11.19 13.13 -8.70
N LEU A 137 -10.32 12.39 -9.39
CA LEU A 137 -9.42 12.98 -10.39
C LEU A 137 -10.20 13.59 -11.56
N ASN A 138 -11.26 12.92 -12.02
CA ASN A 138 -12.13 13.45 -13.07
C ASN A 138 -12.87 14.70 -12.60
N ARG A 139 -13.39 14.69 -11.37
CA ARG A 139 -14.00 15.88 -10.77
C ARG A 139 -13.01 17.06 -10.69
N LEU A 140 -11.79 16.83 -10.24
CA LEU A 140 -10.77 17.88 -10.17
C LEU A 140 -10.45 18.46 -11.56
N ARG A 141 -10.41 17.61 -12.60
CA ARG A 141 -10.21 18.05 -13.99
C ARG A 141 -11.31 18.97 -14.50
N GLU A 142 -12.56 18.67 -14.15
CA GLU A 142 -13.71 19.49 -14.51
C GLU A 142 -13.67 20.85 -13.80
N LEU A 143 -13.24 20.87 -12.53
CA LEU A 143 -13.15 22.09 -11.72
C LEU A 143 -11.96 22.99 -12.10
N ASP A 144 -10.78 22.43 -12.31
CA ASP A 144 -9.60 23.15 -12.79
C ASP A 144 -8.78 22.31 -13.79
N PRO A 145 -9.01 22.49 -15.10
CA PRO A 145 -8.29 21.76 -16.14
C PRO A 145 -6.77 21.94 -16.14
N ARG A 146 -6.24 22.94 -15.41
CA ARG A 146 -4.80 23.18 -15.27
C ARG A 146 -4.19 22.40 -14.10
N ALA A 147 -5.00 21.96 -13.15
CA ALA A 147 -4.54 21.26 -11.95
C ALA A 147 -4.14 19.79 -12.21
N VAL A 148 -4.57 19.22 -13.33
CA VAL A 148 -4.28 17.83 -13.72
C VAL A 148 -3.75 17.80 -15.15
N GLN A 149 -2.64 17.13 -15.40
CA GLN A 149 -2.13 16.94 -16.76
C GLN A 149 -3.14 16.10 -17.57
N LYS A 150 -3.41 16.51 -18.82
CA LYS A 150 -4.49 15.95 -19.67
C LYS A 150 -4.38 14.44 -19.89
N ASP A 151 -3.20 13.85 -19.77
CA ASP A 151 -2.94 12.46 -20.18
C ASP A 151 -2.72 11.48 -19.01
N LEU A 152 -2.75 11.92 -17.74
CA LEU A 152 -2.48 11.02 -16.61
C LEU A 152 -3.73 10.29 -16.08
N SER A 153 -3.85 8.98 -16.25
CA SER A 153 -4.87 8.16 -15.58
C SER A 153 -4.56 7.98 -14.08
N ALA A 154 -5.53 7.55 -13.27
CA ALA A 154 -5.27 7.16 -11.87
C ALA A 154 -4.12 6.12 -11.77
N GLU A 155 -4.01 5.24 -12.75
CA GLU A 155 -2.95 4.23 -12.84
C GLU A 155 -1.57 4.85 -13.06
N SER A 156 -1.46 5.86 -13.93
CA SER A 156 -0.21 6.59 -14.16
C SER A 156 0.28 7.31 -12.89
N TYR A 157 -0.66 7.76 -12.05
CA TYR A 157 -0.28 8.35 -10.78
C TYR A 157 0.22 7.30 -9.80
N ILE A 158 -0.33 6.07 -9.80
CA ILE A 158 -0.05 5.03 -8.80
C ILE A 158 1.18 4.16 -9.12
N GLY A 159 1.70 4.23 -10.36
CA GLY A 159 2.99 3.64 -10.76
C GLY A 159 4.06 3.69 -9.68
#